data_AF-A0A067SPI1-F1
#
_entry.id   AF-A0A067SPI1-F1
#
_cell.length_a   1.000
_cell.length_b   1.000
_cell.length_c   1.000
_cell.angle_alpha   90.00
_cell.angle_beta   90.00
_cell.angle_gamma   90.00
#
_symmetry.space_group_name_H-M   'P 1'
#
loop_
_entity.id
_entity.type
_entity.pdbx_description
1 polymer ?
#
loop_
_entity_poly.entity_id
_entity_poly.type
_entity_poly.pdbx_seq_one_letter_code
_entity_poly.pdbx_strand_id
1 'polypeptide(L)'
;MALFTELVANTCMVEIGAAALKLAKKNSPDGVEVWYEIFERITHSMTCENSGGCEYHATPPFLQAVRTSLERLVIPTLIVLREEARDGGEQKYLVQWVRLLRLLGITDKTIRERHRLDRKCCNIVCPARNSGVPSTKKNTCTECHSVFYCDRTCQKSDWENHKNECERLAKATCADLKGFTSTYIGKRL
;
A
#
# COMPACT_ATOMS: atom_id res chain seq x y z
N MET A 1 -10.84 20.07 -9.40
CA MET A 1 -9.85 18.98 -9.14
C MET A 1 -8.55 19.41 -8.46
N ALA A 2 -7.97 20.59 -8.73
CA ALA A 2 -6.71 21.01 -8.11
C ALA A 2 -6.76 21.06 -6.56
N LEU A 3 -7.77 21.73 -5.99
CA LEU A 3 -7.99 21.77 -4.54
C LEU A 3 -8.18 20.38 -3.92
N PHE A 4 -8.90 19.48 -4.60
CA PHE A 4 -9.09 18.11 -4.11
C PHE A 4 -7.78 17.29 -4.15
N THR A 5 -6.93 17.55 -5.15
CA THR A 5 -5.58 16.96 -5.23
C THR A 5 -4.73 17.41 -4.05
N GLU A 6 -4.68 18.72 -3.78
CA GLU A 6 -3.93 19.29 -2.67
C GLU A 6 -4.42 18.72 -1.33
N LEU A 7 -5.73 18.62 -1.17
CA LEU A 7 -6.35 18.11 0.04
C LEU A 7 -5.99 16.64 0.27
N VAL A 8 -6.06 15.80 -0.77
CA VAL A 8 -5.64 14.38 -0.66
C VAL A 8 -4.12 14.23 -0.45
N ALA A 9 -3.31 15.10 -1.04
CA ALA A 9 -1.86 15.04 -0.97
C ALA A 9 -1.28 15.50 0.38
N ASN A 10 -1.89 16.52 0.98
CA ASN A 10 -1.29 17.27 2.11
C ASN A 10 -2.10 17.19 3.40
N THR A 11 -3.22 16.47 3.43
CA THR A 11 -4.01 16.30 4.66
C THR A 11 -4.11 14.84 5.07
N CYS A 12 -4.54 14.59 6.31
CA CYS A 12 -4.88 13.26 6.80
C CYS A 12 -6.29 12.80 6.35
N MET A 13 -6.92 13.44 5.35
CA MET A 13 -8.29 13.09 4.91
C MET A 13 -8.44 11.59 4.63
N VAL A 14 -7.50 11.01 3.88
CA VAL A 14 -7.55 9.58 3.53
C VAL A 14 -7.35 8.69 4.77
N GLU A 15 -6.50 9.12 5.70
CA GLU A 15 -6.24 8.39 6.94
C GLU A 15 -7.45 8.40 7.87
N ILE A 16 -8.08 9.57 8.04
CA ILE A 16 -9.31 9.73 8.82
C ILE A 16 -10.46 8.94 8.17
N GLY A 17 -10.63 9.05 6.85
CA GLY A 17 -11.67 8.30 6.14
C GLY A 17 -11.49 6.79 6.28
N ALA A 18 -10.25 6.29 6.12
CA ALA A 18 -9.95 4.88 6.35
C ALA A 18 -10.19 4.47 7.81
N ALA A 19 -9.86 5.33 8.78
CA ALA A 19 -10.15 5.08 10.18
C ALA A 19 -11.67 5.03 10.47
N ALA A 20 -12.45 5.93 9.88
CA ALA A 20 -13.89 5.96 10.02
C ALA A 20 -14.54 4.70 9.43
N LEU A 21 -14.10 4.26 8.24
CA LEU A 21 -14.57 3.00 7.65
C LEU A 21 -14.28 1.79 8.54
N LYS A 22 -13.11 1.74 9.20
CA LYS A 22 -12.77 0.66 10.14
C LYS A 22 -13.64 0.64 11.41
N LEU A 23 -14.21 1.78 11.80
CA LEU A 23 -15.09 1.90 12.97
C LEU A 23 -16.58 1.68 12.60
N ALA A 24 -16.86 1.45 11.32
CA ALA A 24 -18.21 1.34 10.80
C ALA A 24 -18.90 0.04 11.25
N LYS A 25 -19.57 0.06 12.39
CA LYS A 25 -20.38 -1.06 12.89
C LYS A 25 -21.79 -1.09 12.28
N LYS A 26 -22.48 -2.22 12.46
CA LYS A 26 -23.84 -2.57 12.00
C LYS A 26 -24.94 -1.51 12.22
N ASN A 27 -24.73 -0.53 13.11
CA ASN A 27 -25.65 0.58 13.40
C ASN A 27 -24.95 1.95 13.37
N SER A 28 -24.06 2.17 12.40
CA SER A 28 -23.16 3.32 12.45
C SER A 28 -23.87 4.68 12.38
N PRO A 29 -23.39 5.68 13.16
CA PRO A 29 -23.89 7.04 13.14
C PRO A 29 -23.52 7.77 11.83
N ASP A 30 -24.25 8.86 11.54
CA ASP A 30 -24.21 9.70 10.32
C ASP A 30 -22.81 10.03 9.76
N GLY A 31 -21.76 10.00 10.59
CA GLY A 31 -20.40 10.32 10.19
C GLY A 31 -19.72 9.29 9.27
N VAL A 32 -20.12 8.02 9.29
CA VAL A 32 -19.50 6.98 8.44
C VAL A 32 -19.94 7.10 6.97
N GLU A 33 -21.20 7.46 6.73
CA GLU A 33 -21.73 7.62 5.37
C GLU A 33 -21.00 8.75 4.62
N VAL A 34 -20.64 9.84 5.30
CA VAL A 34 -19.86 10.93 4.70
C VAL A 34 -18.51 10.44 4.15
N TRP A 35 -17.83 9.55 4.88
CA TRP A 35 -16.55 8.99 4.43
C TRP A 35 -16.72 7.98 3.30
N TYR A 36 -17.78 7.17 3.35
CA TYR A 36 -18.17 6.31 2.24
C TYR A 36 -18.41 7.14 0.97
N GLU A 37 -19.18 8.23 1.05
CA GLU A 37 -19.44 9.13 -0.09
C GLU A 37 -18.16 9.75 -0.66
N ILE A 38 -17.19 10.12 0.19
CA ILE A 38 -15.89 10.64 -0.28
C ILE A 38 -15.17 9.59 -1.14
N PHE A 39 -15.11 8.33 -0.72
CA PHE A 39 -14.49 7.27 -1.52
C PHE A 39 -15.31 6.91 -2.77
N GLU A 40 -16.63 7.09 -2.75
CA GLU A 40 -17.45 6.98 -3.97
C GLU A 40 -17.13 8.10 -4.96
N ARG A 41 -16.94 9.34 -4.49
CA ARG A 41 -16.55 10.46 -5.35
C ARG A 41 -15.16 10.25 -5.97
N ILE A 42 -14.21 9.73 -5.19
CA ILE A 42 -12.88 9.34 -5.73
C ILE A 42 -13.07 8.24 -6.78
N THR A 43 -13.89 7.23 -6.52
CA THR A 43 -14.18 6.17 -7.50
C THR A 43 -14.81 6.75 -8.78
N HIS A 44 -15.82 7.60 -8.64
CA HIS A 44 -16.51 8.28 -9.73
C HIS A 44 -15.53 9.07 -10.60
N SER A 45 -14.59 9.81 -9.99
CA SER A 45 -13.58 10.58 -10.73
C SER A 45 -12.79 9.75 -11.74
N MET A 46 -12.63 8.45 -11.48
CA MET A 46 -11.84 7.53 -12.31
C MET A 46 -12.70 6.72 -13.30
N THR A 47 -14.00 6.64 -13.09
CA THR A 47 -14.91 5.79 -13.90
C THR A 47 -16.02 6.57 -14.58
N CYS A 48 -16.08 7.89 -14.45
CA CYS A 48 -17.12 8.70 -15.06
C CYS A 48 -16.93 8.74 -16.58
N GLU A 49 -17.99 8.40 -17.31
CA GLU A 49 -18.04 8.43 -18.77
C GLU A 49 -18.62 9.75 -19.31
N ASN A 50 -19.13 10.64 -18.42
CA ASN A 50 -19.74 11.91 -18.82
C ASN A 50 -18.69 12.97 -19.16
N SER A 51 -18.09 12.85 -20.34
CA SER A 51 -17.03 13.74 -20.85
C SER A 51 -17.44 15.21 -21.00
N GLY A 52 -18.73 15.54 -20.98
CA GLY A 52 -19.25 16.89 -21.26
C GLY A 52 -19.70 17.71 -20.04
N GLY A 53 -19.79 17.12 -18.85
CA GLY A 53 -20.39 17.81 -17.69
C GLY A 53 -19.91 17.40 -16.31
N CYS A 54 -18.95 16.47 -16.18
CA CYS A 54 -18.39 16.12 -14.88
C CYS A 54 -17.10 16.91 -14.59
N GLU A 55 -17.16 17.79 -13.59
CA GLU A 55 -16.00 18.55 -13.11
C GLU A 55 -14.98 17.70 -12.33
N TYR A 56 -15.33 16.45 -12.03
CA TYR A 56 -14.58 15.56 -11.15
C TYR A 56 -13.70 14.56 -11.88
N HIS A 57 -13.44 14.69 -13.19
CA HIS A 57 -12.53 13.75 -13.86
C HIS A 57 -11.14 13.76 -13.23
N ALA A 58 -10.65 12.57 -12.91
CA ALA A 58 -9.35 12.39 -12.30
C ALA A 58 -8.24 12.92 -13.24
N THR A 59 -7.37 13.76 -12.70
CA THR A 59 -6.15 14.19 -13.37
C THR A 59 -4.99 13.28 -12.98
N PRO A 60 -3.91 13.16 -13.78
CA PRO A 60 -2.74 12.38 -13.38
C PRO A 60 -2.15 12.78 -12.02
N PRO A 61 -2.00 14.08 -11.68
CA PRO A 61 -1.56 14.50 -10.34
C PRO A 61 -2.52 14.04 -9.23
N PHE A 62 -3.82 14.11 -9.46
CA PHE A 62 -4.83 13.64 -8.51
C PHE A 62 -4.68 12.14 -8.25
N LEU A 63 -4.60 11.32 -9.31
CA LEU A 63 -4.40 9.87 -9.19
C LEU A 63 -3.13 9.52 -8.43
N GLN A 64 -2.03 10.23 -8.72
CA GLN A 64 -0.77 10.02 -8.02
C GLN A 64 -0.86 10.36 -6.52
N ALA A 65 -1.55 11.46 -6.18
CA ALA A 65 -1.79 11.84 -4.79
C ALA A 65 -2.63 10.80 -4.05
N VAL A 66 -3.79 10.43 -4.61
CA VAL A 66 -4.69 9.41 -4.05
C VAL A 66 -3.95 8.09 -3.84
N ARG A 67 -3.21 7.63 -4.85
CA ARG A 67 -2.43 6.40 -4.77
C ARG A 67 -1.38 6.47 -3.66
N THR A 68 -0.63 7.56 -3.57
CA THR A 68 0.43 7.72 -2.57
C THR A 68 -0.14 7.71 -1.15
N SER A 69 -1.25 8.41 -0.91
CA SER A 69 -1.91 8.47 0.38
C SER A 69 -2.53 7.12 0.79
N LEU A 70 -3.19 6.43 -0.15
CA LEU A 70 -3.84 5.14 0.13
C LEU A 70 -2.87 3.99 0.31
N GLU A 71 -1.74 3.95 -0.41
CA GLU A 71 -0.80 2.82 -0.38
C GLU A 71 -0.32 2.47 1.04
N ARG A 72 -0.22 3.46 1.93
CA ARG A 72 0.17 3.27 3.35
C ARG A 72 -0.93 2.63 4.21
N LEU A 73 -2.19 2.75 3.78
CA LEU A 73 -3.38 2.37 4.54
C LEU A 73 -4.00 1.07 4.05
N VAL A 74 -3.61 0.58 2.86
CA VAL A 74 -4.27 -0.54 2.19
C VAL A 74 -4.42 -1.76 3.08
N ILE A 75 -3.31 -2.26 3.61
CA ILE A 75 -3.29 -3.51 4.37
C ILE A 75 -4.01 -3.38 5.71
N PRO A 76 -3.71 -2.39 6.59
CA PRO A 76 -4.44 -2.27 7.86
C PRO A 76 -5.95 -2.12 7.67
N THR A 77 -6.37 -1.35 6.67
CA THR A 77 -7.80 -1.16 6.39
C THR A 77 -8.43 -2.42 5.82
N LEU A 78 -7.75 -3.12 4.90
CA LEU A 78 -8.27 -4.35 4.32
C LEU A 78 -8.41 -5.50 5.32
N ILE A 79 -7.47 -5.63 6.29
CA ILE A 79 -7.56 -6.64 7.35
C ILE A 79 -8.82 -6.41 8.19
N VAL A 80 -8.98 -5.18 8.72
CA VAL A 80 -10.11 -4.85 9.59
C VAL A 80 -11.44 -4.98 8.84
N LEU A 81 -11.54 -4.45 7.62
CA LEU A 81 -12.78 -4.55 6.84
C LEU A 81 -13.15 -6.01 6.51
N ARG A 82 -12.16 -6.91 6.34
CA ARG A 82 -12.42 -8.35 6.14
C ARG A 82 -12.88 -9.05 7.41
N GLU A 83 -12.34 -8.67 8.56
CA GLU A 83 -12.76 -9.20 9.86
C GLU A 83 -14.19 -8.76 10.17
N GLU A 84 -14.48 -7.47 10.08
CA GLU A 84 -15.83 -6.91 10.27
C GLU A 84 -16.84 -7.56 9.31
N ALA A 85 -16.47 -7.74 8.04
CA ALA A 85 -17.30 -8.43 7.06
C ALA A 85 -17.59 -9.90 7.44
N ARG A 86 -16.63 -10.62 8.03
CA ARG A 86 -16.83 -12.01 8.48
C ARG A 86 -17.74 -12.06 9.70
N ASP A 87 -17.66 -11.06 10.56
CA ASP A 87 -18.42 -10.97 11.81
C ASP A 87 -19.85 -10.40 11.61
N GLY A 88 -20.33 -10.35 10.36
CA GLY A 88 -21.68 -9.92 10.01
C GLY A 88 -21.86 -8.41 9.90
N GLY A 89 -20.77 -7.66 9.75
CA GLY A 89 -20.77 -6.22 9.45
C GLY A 89 -21.13 -5.89 7.99
N GLU A 90 -21.21 -4.60 7.72
CA GLU A 90 -21.60 -4.03 6.43
C GLU A 90 -20.56 -4.30 5.33
N GLN A 91 -20.92 -5.11 4.34
CA GLN A 91 -20.01 -5.50 3.24
C GLN A 91 -19.66 -4.34 2.31
N LYS A 92 -20.53 -3.31 2.23
CA LYS A 92 -20.36 -2.20 1.27
C LYS A 92 -19.01 -1.49 1.42
N TYR A 93 -18.50 -1.36 2.65
CA TYR A 93 -17.21 -0.72 2.92
C TYR A 93 -16.04 -1.54 2.37
N LEU A 94 -16.05 -2.87 2.58
CA LEU A 94 -15.04 -3.75 2.02
C LEU A 94 -15.06 -3.75 0.48
N VAL A 95 -16.25 -3.83 -0.11
CA VAL A 95 -16.43 -3.82 -1.57
C VAL A 95 -15.91 -2.52 -2.18
N GLN A 96 -16.28 -1.38 -1.60
CA GLN A 96 -15.82 -0.07 -2.05
C GLN A 96 -14.30 0.05 -1.92
N TRP A 97 -13.72 -0.35 -0.79
CA TRP A 97 -12.27 -0.30 -0.58
C TRP A 97 -11.53 -1.14 -1.62
N VAL A 98 -11.95 -2.39 -1.86
CA VAL A 98 -11.34 -3.26 -2.87
C VAL A 98 -11.49 -2.68 -4.28
N ARG A 99 -12.65 -2.09 -4.62
CA ARG A 99 -12.88 -1.41 -5.90
C ARG A 99 -11.90 -0.26 -6.11
N LEU A 100 -11.72 0.58 -5.10
CA LEU A 100 -10.81 1.72 -5.14
C LEU A 100 -9.35 1.29 -5.39
N LEU A 101 -8.88 0.28 -4.65
CA LEU A 101 -7.53 -0.27 -4.83
C LEU A 101 -7.30 -0.82 -6.24
N ARG A 102 -8.31 -1.50 -6.80
CA ARG A 102 -8.25 -2.03 -8.17
C ARG A 102 -8.10 -0.92 -9.19
N LEU A 103 -8.92 0.13 -9.09
CA LEU A 103 -8.87 1.27 -10.02
C LEU A 103 -7.54 2.02 -9.96
N LEU A 104 -6.95 2.12 -8.78
CA LEU A 104 -5.65 2.76 -8.59
C LEU A 104 -4.48 1.86 -8.99
N GLY A 105 -4.72 0.60 -9.39
CA GLY A 105 -3.67 -0.37 -9.70
C GLY A 105 -2.76 -0.66 -8.50
N ILE A 106 -3.32 -0.63 -7.29
CA ILE A 106 -2.60 -0.99 -6.06
C ILE A 106 -2.78 -2.50 -5.84
N THR A 107 -1.67 -3.21 -5.79
CA THR A 107 -1.59 -4.67 -5.67
C THR A 107 -0.65 -5.06 -4.54
N ASP A 108 -0.72 -6.31 -4.10
CA ASP A 108 0.23 -6.86 -3.11
C ASP A 108 1.68 -6.66 -3.56
N LYS A 109 1.96 -6.83 -4.86
CA LYS A 109 3.29 -6.60 -5.45
C LYS A 109 3.74 -5.15 -5.28
N THR A 110 2.89 -4.17 -5.58
CA THR A 110 3.26 -2.75 -5.46
C THR A 110 3.43 -2.33 -3.99
N ILE A 111 2.63 -2.90 -3.08
CA ILE A 111 2.75 -2.67 -1.64
C ILE A 111 4.07 -3.25 -1.12
N ARG A 112 4.40 -4.50 -1.48
CA ARG A 112 5.66 -5.15 -1.09
C ARG A 112 6.86 -4.37 -1.59
N GLU A 113 6.83 -3.93 -2.85
CA GLU A 113 7.90 -3.15 -3.45
C GLU A 113 8.13 -1.83 -2.69
N ARG A 114 7.07 -1.09 -2.36
CA ARG A 114 7.20 0.13 -1.55
C ARG A 114 7.78 -0.16 -0.17
N HIS A 115 7.34 -1.21 0.50
CA HIS A 115 7.89 -1.58 1.82
C HIS A 115 9.36 -1.98 1.75
N ARG A 116 9.77 -2.62 0.66
CA ARG A 116 11.17 -2.93 0.36
C ARG A 116 12.01 -1.65 0.29
N LEU A 117 11.53 -0.66 -0.49
CA LEU A 117 12.17 0.65 -0.64
C LEU A 117 12.22 1.44 0.68
N ASP A 118 11.14 1.42 1.45
CA ASP A 118 11.04 2.05 2.77
C ASP A 118 11.84 1.31 3.86
N ARG A 119 12.45 0.17 3.52
CA ARG A 119 13.15 -0.73 4.46
C ARG A 119 12.30 -1.14 5.67
N LYS A 120 11.01 -1.38 5.44
CA LYS A 120 10.01 -1.88 6.39
C LYS A 120 9.91 -3.40 6.30
N CYS A 121 9.25 -4.01 7.29
CA CYS A 121 8.97 -5.44 7.29
C CYS A 121 8.14 -5.83 6.05
N CYS A 122 8.58 -6.84 5.31
CA CYS A 122 7.90 -7.30 4.09
C CYS A 122 6.71 -8.21 4.37
N ASN A 123 6.64 -8.83 5.55
CA ASN A 123 5.47 -9.61 5.97
C ASN A 123 4.22 -8.71 6.06
N ILE A 124 3.27 -8.89 5.15
CA ILE A 124 2.08 -8.04 5.03
C ILE A 124 1.20 -8.05 6.29
N VAL A 125 1.16 -9.15 7.04
CA VAL A 125 0.36 -9.27 8.27
C VAL A 125 1.13 -8.84 9.53
N CYS A 126 2.37 -8.32 9.40
CA CYS A 126 3.15 -7.87 10.54
C CYS A 126 2.46 -6.67 11.23
N PRO A 127 2.11 -6.77 12.54
CA PRO A 127 1.46 -5.66 13.25
C PRO A 127 2.31 -4.39 13.29
N ALA A 128 3.64 -4.54 13.34
CA ALA A 128 4.58 -3.44 13.38
C ALA A 128 4.77 -2.71 12.03
N ARG A 129 4.17 -3.18 10.93
CA ARG A 129 4.26 -2.49 9.62
C ARG A 129 3.67 -1.08 9.65
N ASN A 130 2.63 -0.89 10.45
CA ASN A 130 1.79 0.31 10.41
C ASN A 130 2.16 1.34 11.48
N SER A 131 3.15 1.07 12.32
CA SER A 131 3.58 2.01 13.36
C SER A 131 4.38 3.20 12.80
N GLY A 132 4.78 3.16 11.52
CA GLY A 132 5.67 4.17 10.92
C GLY A 132 7.11 4.13 11.45
N VAL A 133 7.37 3.31 12.49
CA VAL A 133 8.68 3.19 13.12
C VAL A 133 9.56 2.25 12.28
N PRO A 134 10.75 2.70 11.83
CA PRO A 134 11.72 1.82 11.22
C PRO A 134 12.06 0.68 12.20
N SER A 135 11.98 -0.56 11.75
CA SER A 135 12.31 -1.70 12.62
C SER A 135 13.78 -1.62 13.03
N THR A 136 14.06 -1.57 14.34
CA THR A 136 15.42 -1.45 14.89
C THR A 136 16.22 -2.74 14.79
N LYS A 137 15.53 -3.90 14.73
CA LYS A 137 16.09 -5.22 14.42
C LYS A 137 15.64 -5.61 13.01
N LYS A 138 16.59 -5.77 12.09
CA LYS A 138 16.29 -6.13 10.70
C LYS A 138 16.97 -7.44 10.36
N ASN A 139 16.19 -8.51 10.28
CA ASN A 139 16.63 -9.73 9.62
C ASN A 139 16.40 -9.53 8.13
N THR A 140 17.49 -9.46 7.37
CA THR A 140 17.41 -9.43 5.91
C THR A 140 17.33 -10.87 5.41
N CYS A 141 16.55 -11.13 4.36
CA CYS A 141 16.59 -12.45 3.72
C CYS A 141 18.02 -12.75 3.26
N THR A 142 18.56 -13.89 3.68
CA THR A 142 19.96 -14.27 3.42
C THR A 142 20.23 -14.69 1.98
N GLU A 143 19.19 -14.99 1.21
CA GLU A 143 19.31 -15.36 -0.20
C GLU A 143 19.30 -14.12 -1.10
N CYS A 144 18.23 -13.33 -1.04
CA CYS A 144 18.09 -12.19 -1.95
C CYS A 144 18.70 -10.88 -1.43
N HIS A 145 18.99 -10.78 -0.13
CA HIS A 145 19.45 -9.57 0.56
C HIS A 145 18.60 -8.30 0.34
N SER A 146 17.41 -8.47 -0.25
CA SER A 146 16.61 -7.36 -0.79
C SER A 146 15.43 -6.98 0.09
N VAL A 147 14.96 -7.88 0.97
CA VAL A 147 13.78 -7.68 1.82
C VAL A 147 14.15 -7.73 3.30
N PHE A 148 13.38 -7.01 4.12
CA PHE A 148 13.59 -6.89 5.56
C PHE A 148 12.43 -7.51 6.33
N TYR A 149 12.74 -8.10 7.48
CA TYR A 149 11.77 -8.62 8.44
C TYR A 149 12.13 -8.15 9.84
N CYS A 150 11.10 -7.94 10.68
CA CYS A 150 11.30 -7.62 12.11
C CYS A 150 12.01 -8.78 12.83
N ASP A 151 11.64 -10.01 12.50
CA ASP A 151 12.17 -11.24 13.10
C ASP A 151 11.99 -12.45 12.17
N ARG A 152 12.44 -13.63 12.61
CA ARG A 152 12.27 -14.89 11.87
C ARG A 152 10.81 -15.31 11.73
N THR A 153 9.92 -14.90 12.65
CA THR A 153 8.49 -15.23 12.59
C THR A 153 7.84 -14.54 11.40
N CYS A 154 8.14 -13.24 11.21
CA CYS A 154 7.68 -12.49 10.04
C CYS A 154 8.22 -13.09 8.74
N GLN A 155 9.49 -13.48 8.70
CA GLN A 155 10.06 -14.12 7.51
C GLN A 155 9.35 -15.44 7.16
N LYS A 156 9.13 -16.31 8.15
CA LYS A 156 8.43 -17.60 7.95
C LYS A 156 6.99 -17.41 7.50
N SER A 157 6.26 -16.51 8.15
CA SER A 157 4.87 -16.19 7.80
C SER A 157 4.72 -15.63 6.39
N ASP A 158 5.74 -14.91 5.91
CA ASP A 158 5.74 -14.30 4.59
C ASP A 158 6.29 -15.23 3.49
N TRP A 159 6.84 -16.39 3.85
CA TRP A 159 7.63 -17.22 2.93
C TRP A 159 6.85 -17.64 1.69
N GLU A 160 5.58 -18.02 1.81
CA GLU A 160 4.75 -18.39 0.66
C GLU A 160 4.64 -17.26 -0.38
N ASN A 161 4.57 -16.00 0.08
CA ASN A 161 4.55 -14.84 -0.80
C ASN A 161 5.97 -14.48 -1.29
N HIS A 162 6.97 -14.59 -0.42
CA HIS A 162 8.35 -14.19 -0.71
C HIS A 162 9.08 -15.17 -1.64
N LYS A 163 8.79 -16.47 -1.55
CA LYS A 163 9.54 -17.53 -2.26
C LYS A 163 9.67 -17.24 -3.75
N ASN A 164 8.57 -16.85 -4.40
CA ASN A 164 8.52 -16.57 -5.84
C ASN A 164 9.31 -15.30 -6.22
N GLU A 165 9.35 -14.29 -5.35
CA GLU A 165 10.11 -13.06 -5.61
C GLU A 165 11.58 -13.18 -5.17
N CYS A 166 11.91 -14.08 -4.23
CA CYS A 166 13.24 -14.23 -3.65
C CYS A 166 14.27 -14.55 -4.73
N GLU A 167 13.99 -15.55 -5.57
CA GLU A 167 14.89 -15.95 -6.66
C GLU A 167 15.11 -14.82 -7.66
N ARG A 168 14.03 -14.12 -8.04
CA ARG A 168 14.10 -12.97 -8.96
C ARG A 168 14.97 -11.85 -8.37
N LEU A 169 14.82 -11.56 -7.08
CA LEU A 169 15.56 -10.51 -6.39
C LEU A 169 17.04 -10.89 -6.20
N ALA A 170 17.36 -12.15 -5.88
CA ALA A 170 18.73 -12.63 -5.74
C ALA A 170 19.54 -12.51 -7.06
N LYS A 171 18.89 -12.76 -8.20
CA LYS A 171 19.50 -12.57 -9.52
C LYS A 171 19.81 -11.11 -9.81
N ALA A 172 18.92 -10.19 -9.42
CA ALA A 172 19.10 -8.76 -9.63
C ALA A 172 20.27 -8.20 -8.80
N THR A 173 20.38 -8.57 -7.52
CA THR A 173 21.47 -8.11 -6.65
C THR A 173 22.85 -8.59 -7.11
N CYS A 174 22.95 -9.78 -7.69
CA CYS A 174 24.20 -10.28 -8.27
C CYS A 174 24.61 -9.54 -9.57
N ALA A 175 23.65 -9.04 -10.36
CA ALA A 175 23.96 -8.25 -11.56
C ALA A 175 24.54 -6.88 -11.19
N ASP A 176 23.98 -6.24 -10.15
CA ASP A 176 24.46 -4.94 -9.66
C ASP A 176 25.88 -5.01 -9.08
N LEU A 177 26.25 -6.11 -8.41
CA LEU A 177 27.60 -6.32 -7.87
C LEU A 177 28.66 -6.59 -8.95
N LYS A 178 28.28 -7.24 -10.06
CA LYS A 178 29.19 -7.50 -11.20
C LYS A 178 29.51 -6.24 -12.00
N GLY A 179 28.68 -5.19 -11.91
CA GLY A 179 28.95 -3.88 -12.50
C GLY A 179 30.01 -3.08 -11.75
N PHE A 180 30.31 -3.40 -10.48
CA PHE A 180 31.22 -2.64 -9.63
C PHE A 180 32.67 -3.18 -9.63
N THR A 181 32.90 -4.41 -10.08
CA THR A 181 34.23 -5.05 -10.03
C THR A 181 35.10 -4.85 -11.28
N SER A 182 34.64 -4.08 -12.29
CA SER A 182 35.36 -3.91 -13.56
C SER A 182 36.32 -2.70 -13.63
N THR A 183 36.40 -1.84 -12.61
CA THR A 183 37.21 -0.60 -12.69
C THR A 183 38.42 -0.50 -11.75
N TYR A 184 38.73 -1.50 -10.93
CA TYR A 184 39.88 -1.42 -10.00
C TYR A 184 40.70 -2.72 -9.90
N ILE A 185 41.29 -3.16 -11.00
CA ILE A 185 42.54 -3.94 -10.96
C ILE A 185 43.46 -3.39 -12.05
N GLY A 186 44.29 -2.41 -11.70
CA GLY A 186 45.26 -1.86 -12.63
C GLY A 186 46.03 -0.66 -12.08
N LYS A 187 46.99 -0.93 -11.18
CA LYS A 187 48.33 -0.28 -11.12
C LYS A 187 49.10 -0.81 -9.91
N ARG A 188 49.91 -1.85 -10.17
CA ARG A 188 51.17 -2.07 -9.46
C ARG A 188 52.19 -1.09 -10.05
N LEU A 189 52.80 -0.29 -9.19
CA LEU A 189 54.19 0.18 -9.33
C LEU A 189 54.92 -0.30 -8.08
#